data_AF-A0A4Q5QU93-F1
#
_entry.id   AF-A0A4Q5QU93-F1
#
_cell.length_a   1.000
_cell.length_b   1.000
_cell.length_c   1.000
_cell.angle_alpha   90.00
_cell.angle_beta   90.00
_cell.angle_gamma   90.00
#
_symmetry.space_group_name_H-M   'P 1'
#
loop_
_entity.id
_entity.type
_entity.pdbx_description
1 polymer ?
#
loop_
_entity_poly.entity_id
_entity_poly.type
_entity_poly.pdbx_seq_one_letter_code
_entity_poly.pdbx_strand_id
1 'polypeptide(L)'
;LIAGFIRVCLGSSTVAGLTAAGVMLPTLAHSHANPNLMVLAIGAGSLLFSHFNDGGFWLFKEYFNLSVKDTLRSWSAMETIVSVVGLLGVLVLDWVL
;
A
#
# COMPACT_ATOMS: atom_id res chain seq x y z
N LEU A 1 -5.04 -4.98 -4.94
CA LEU A 1 -5.50 -5.74 -3.74
C LEU A 1 -4.44 -6.69 -3.18
N ILE A 2 -3.74 -7.49 -4.01
CA ILE A 2 -2.67 -8.40 -3.54
C ILE A 2 -1.63 -7.69 -2.68
N ALA A 3 -1.08 -6.55 -3.14
CA ALA A 3 -0.14 -5.75 -2.36
C ALA A 3 -0.70 -5.33 -0.98
N GLY A 4 -1.98 -4.96 -0.91
CA GLY A 4 -2.63 -4.58 0.34
C GLY A 4 -2.82 -5.74 1.30
N PHE A 5 -3.18 -6.93 0.81
CA PHE A 5 -3.23 -8.14 1.64
C PHE A 5 -1.86 -8.49 2.20
N ILE A 6 -0.83 -8.50 1.35
CA ILE A 6 0.54 -8.76 1.77
C ILE A 6 0.98 -7.70 2.78
N ARG A 7 0.62 -6.43 2.57
CA ARG A 7 0.93 -5.32 3.49
C ARG A 7 0.33 -5.54 4.87
N VAL A 8 -0.94 -5.90 4.94
CA VAL A 8 -1.63 -6.15 6.22
C VAL A 8 -1.04 -7.35 6.96
N CYS A 9 -0.51 -8.35 6.25
CA CYS A 9 0.15 -9.51 6.87
C CYS A 9 1.59 -9.20 7.31
N LEU A 10 2.39 -8.59 6.45
CA LEU A 10 3.84 -8.47 6.62
C LEU A 10 4.29 -7.16 7.28
N GLY A 11 3.48 -6.11 7.23
CA GLY A 11 3.79 -4.83 7.88
C GLY A 11 4.83 -3.95 7.17
N SER A 12 5.62 -4.46 6.23
CA SER A 12 6.56 -3.63 5.46
C SER A 12 6.00 -3.25 4.09
N SER A 13 5.92 -1.94 3.82
CA SER A 13 5.50 -1.41 2.51
C SER A 13 6.43 -1.85 1.37
N THR A 14 7.74 -1.88 1.61
CA THR A 14 8.72 -2.28 0.60
C THR A 14 8.62 -3.76 0.28
N VAL A 15 8.54 -4.63 1.30
CA VAL A 15 8.40 -6.08 1.09
C VAL A 15 7.07 -6.38 0.40
N ALA A 16 5.97 -5.76 0.85
CA ALA A 16 4.67 -5.95 0.23
C ALA A 16 4.64 -5.55 -1.25
N GLY A 17 5.26 -4.41 -1.58
CA GLY A 17 5.39 -3.94 -2.97
C GLY A 17 6.22 -4.89 -3.83
N LEU A 18 7.41 -5.30 -3.37
CA LEU A 18 8.30 -6.20 -4.10
C LEU A 18 7.69 -7.58 -4.31
N THR A 19 7.06 -8.15 -3.27
CA THR A 19 6.39 -9.46 -3.37
C THR A 19 5.21 -9.37 -4.33
N ALA A 20 4.37 -8.33 -4.23
CA ALA A 20 3.26 -8.15 -5.16
C ALA A 20 3.75 -7.96 -6.61
N ALA A 21 4.82 -7.20 -6.83
CA ALA A 21 5.42 -7.06 -8.16
C ALA A 21 5.90 -8.40 -8.72
N GLY A 22 6.58 -9.21 -7.90
CA GLY A 22 7.02 -10.56 -8.29
C GLY A 22 5.84 -11.48 -8.65
N VAL A 23 4.76 -11.43 -7.88
CA VAL A 23 3.54 -12.23 -8.12
C VAL A 23 2.79 -11.76 -9.38
N MET A 24 2.75 -10.45 -9.64
CA MET A 24 2.03 -9.87 -10.77
C MET A 24 2.81 -9.91 -12.09
N LEU A 25 4.12 -10.15 -12.05
CA LEU A 25 4.99 -10.15 -13.23
C LEU A 25 4.49 -11.07 -14.37
N PRO A 26 4.09 -12.34 -14.10
CA PRO A 26 3.60 -13.24 -15.16
C PRO A 26 2.26 -12.81 -15.76
N THR A 27 1.47 -12.05 -15.00
CA THR A 27 0.18 -11.53 -15.46
C THR A 27 0.34 -10.46 -16.52
N LEU A 28 1.45 -9.70 -16.51
CA LEU A 28 1.75 -8.72 -17.57
C LEU A 28 1.86 -9.35 -18.95
N ALA A 29 2.37 -10.58 -19.05
CA ALA A 29 2.52 -11.26 -20.34
C ALA A 29 1.18 -11.64 -20.98
N HIS A 30 0.10 -11.70 -20.19
CA HIS A 30 -1.22 -12.15 -20.62
C HIS A 30 -2.29 -11.06 -20.48
N SER A 31 -1.92 -9.87 -19.99
CA SER A 31 -2.82 -8.77 -19.72
C SER A 31 -2.58 -7.62 -20.69
N HIS A 32 -3.66 -6.96 -21.12
CA HIS A 32 -3.58 -5.70 -21.87
C HIS A 32 -3.38 -4.47 -20.97
N ALA A 33 -3.24 -4.67 -19.65
CA ALA A 33 -3.06 -3.58 -18.70
C ALA A 33 -1.71 -2.87 -18.89
N ASN A 34 -1.72 -1.54 -18.79
CA ASN A 34 -0.52 -0.72 -18.89
C ASN A 34 0.45 -1.05 -17.74
N PRO A 35 1.70 -1.51 -18.02
CA PRO A 35 2.65 -1.89 -16.98
C PRO A 35 2.99 -0.74 -16.01
N ASN A 36 2.99 0.50 -16.50
CA ASN A 36 3.30 1.68 -15.68
C ASN A 36 2.20 1.93 -14.65
N LEU A 37 0.93 1.82 -15.07
CA LEU A 37 -0.23 1.95 -14.17
C LEU A 37 -0.28 0.80 -13.17
N MET A 38 0.13 -0.41 -13.58
CA MET A 38 0.21 -1.55 -12.68
C MET A 38 1.24 -1.33 -11.56
N VAL A 39 2.41 -0.77 -11.88
CA VAL A 39 3.43 -0.42 -10.87
C VAL A 39 2.89 0.61 -9.88
N LEU A 40 2.19 1.65 -10.36
CA LEU A 40 1.56 2.65 -9.51
C LEU A 40 0.47 2.03 -8.61
N ALA A 41 -0.36 1.14 -9.14
CA ALA A 41 -1.38 0.42 -8.37
C ALA A 41 -0.78 -0.47 -7.27
N ILE A 42 0.35 -1.12 -7.55
CA ILE A 42 1.09 -1.92 -6.56
C ILE A 42 1.65 -1.02 -5.47
N GLY A 43 2.25 0.12 -5.82
CA GLY A 43 2.76 1.10 -4.86
C GLY A 43 1.65 1.69 -3.97
N ALA A 44 0.51 2.04 -4.56
CA ALA A 44 -0.64 2.50 -3.77
C ALA A 44 -1.14 1.42 -2.81
N GLY A 45 -1.24 0.16 -3.27
CA GLY A 45 -1.69 -0.95 -2.45
C GLY A 45 -0.72 -1.35 -1.33
N SER A 46 0.59 -1.11 -1.48
CA SER A 46 1.58 -1.49 -0.46
C SER A 46 1.60 -0.57 0.76
N LEU A 47 0.82 0.52 0.76
CA LEU A 47 0.62 1.42 1.90
C LEU A 47 -0.69 1.14 2.63
N LEU A 48 -1.42 0.07 2.27
CA LEU A 48 -2.74 -0.16 2.84
C LEU A 48 -2.64 -0.61 4.30
N PHE A 49 -3.16 0.22 5.21
CA PHE A 49 -3.48 -0.13 6.59
C PHE A 49 -2.29 -0.70 7.39
N SER A 50 -1.34 0.17 7.72
CA SER A 50 -0.27 -0.13 8.69
C SER A 50 -0.80 -0.27 10.11
N HIS A 51 -0.37 -1.30 10.82
CA HIS A 51 -0.73 -1.52 12.23
C HIS A 51 0.47 -2.05 13.01
N PHE A 52 0.23 -2.80 14.08
CA PHE A 52 1.24 -3.29 15.02
C PHE A 52 2.35 -4.14 14.39
N ASN A 53 2.19 -4.65 13.18
CA ASN A 53 3.24 -5.37 12.46
C ASN A 53 4.20 -4.47 11.66
N ASP A 54 3.97 -3.17 11.62
CA ASP A 54 4.79 -2.21 10.88
C ASP A 54 5.74 -1.44 11.80
N GLY A 55 7.02 -1.41 11.43
CA GLY A 55 8.02 -0.59 12.12
C GLY A 55 7.73 0.92 12.03
N GLY A 56 7.14 1.40 10.94
CA GLY A 56 6.72 2.79 10.76
C GLY A 56 5.65 3.23 11.77
N PHE A 57 4.69 2.34 12.07
CA PHE A 57 3.68 2.56 13.10
C PHE A 57 4.32 2.80 14.48
N TRP A 58 5.28 1.96 14.86
CA TRP A 58 5.97 2.08 16.15
C TRP A 58 6.89 3.30 16.18
N LEU A 59 7.59 3.59 15.08
CA LEU A 59 8.40 4.79 14.96
C LEU A 59 7.56 6.06 15.19
N PHE A 60 6.40 6.15 14.53
CA PHE A 60 5.50 7.29 14.68
C PHE A 60 4.94 7.39 16.11
N LYS A 61 4.53 6.26 16.69
CA LYS A 61 4.05 6.19 18.08
C LYS A 61 5.11 6.69 19.05
N GLU A 62 6.35 6.21 18.97
CA GLU A 62 7.44 6.62 19.88
C GLU A 62 7.88 8.06 19.64
N TYR A 63 7.97 8.50 18.38
CA TYR A 63 8.40 9.86 18.03
C TYR A 63 7.45 10.93 18.60
N PHE A 64 6.14 10.67 18.57
CA PHE A 64 5.11 11.58 19.10
C PHE A 64 4.60 11.19 20.50
N ASN A 65 5.15 10.13 21.10
CA ASN A 65 4.74 9.55 22.39
C ASN A 65 3.21 9.32 22.51
N LEU A 66 2.62 8.79 21.44
CA LEU A 66 1.17 8.57 21.33
C LEU A 66 0.74 7.25 21.97
N SER A 67 -0.55 7.15 22.30
CA SER A 67 -1.14 5.85 22.62
C SER A 67 -1.28 4.98 21.37
N VAL A 68 -1.34 3.66 21.53
CA VAL A 68 -1.57 2.74 20.40
C VAL A 68 -2.91 3.03 19.71
N LYS A 69 -3.95 3.40 20.47
CA LYS A 69 -5.27 3.75 19.92
C LYS A 69 -5.21 5.01 19.07
N ASP A 70 -4.49 6.03 19.53
CA ASP A 70 -4.36 7.29 18.79
C ASP A 70 -3.50 7.10 17.55
N THR A 71 -2.42 6.32 17.66
CA THR A 71 -1.57 5.96 16.51
C THR A 71 -2.36 5.20 15.45
N LEU A 72 -3.21 4.24 15.81
CA LEU A 72 -4.09 3.56 14.85
C LEU A 72 -5.06 4.54 14.16
N ARG A 73 -5.58 5.52 14.90
CA ARG A 73 -6.53 6.50 14.36
C ARG A 73 -5.87 7.56 13.49
N SER A 74 -4.60 7.88 13.72
CA SER A 74 -3.86 8.87 12.94
C SER A 74 -3.04 8.22 11.82
N TRP A 75 -2.11 7.34 12.18
CA TRP A 75 -1.15 6.73 11.26
C TRP A 75 -1.83 5.75 10.31
N SER A 76 -2.53 4.75 10.84
CA SER A 76 -3.18 3.74 10.00
C SER A 76 -4.25 4.36 9.11
N ALA A 77 -5.02 5.31 9.64
CA ALA A 77 -6.01 6.03 8.85
C ALA A 77 -5.36 6.85 7.73
N MET A 78 -4.28 7.59 8.02
CA MET A 78 -3.55 8.38 7.02
C MET A 78 -2.97 7.49 5.92
N GLU A 79 -2.32 6.38 6.28
CA GLU A 79 -1.80 5.42 5.30
C GLU A 79 -2.90 4.81 4.43
N THR A 80 -4.03 4.43 5.03
CA THR A 80 -5.19 3.93 4.27
C THR A 80 -5.74 5.00 3.33
N ILE A 81 -5.83 6.26 3.76
CA ILE A 81 -6.26 7.36 2.89
C ILE A 81 -5.30 7.52 1.71
N VAL A 82 -3.99 7.53 1.94
CA VAL A 82 -2.99 7.62 0.88
C VAL A 82 -3.11 6.45 -0.10
N SER A 83 -3.29 5.24 0.41
CA SER A 83 -3.48 4.03 -0.41
C SER A 83 -4.72 4.12 -1.29
N VAL A 84 -5.87 4.54 -0.72
CA VAL A 84 -7.14 4.67 -1.43
C VAL A 84 -7.07 5.79 -2.47
N VAL A 85 -6.58 6.98 -2.11
CA VAL A 85 -6.45 8.11 -3.02
C VAL A 85 -5.46 7.80 -4.15
N GLY A 86 -4.34 7.16 -3.83
CA GLY A 86 -3.37 6.71 -4.84
C GLY A 86 -4.00 5.73 -5.82
N LEU A 87 -4.76 4.74 -5.34
CA LEU A 87 -5.45 3.80 -6.21
C LEU A 87 -6.53 4.47 -7.07
N LEU A 88 -7.33 5.38 -6.49
CA LEU A 88 -8.31 6.17 -7.24
C LEU A 88 -7.64 6.99 -8.34
N GLY A 89 -6.49 7.61 -8.05
CA GLY A 89 -5.71 8.33 -9.05
C GLY A 89 -5.26 7.44 -10.20
N VAL A 90 -4.81 6.21 -9.90
CA VAL A 90 -4.45 5.24 -10.95
C VAL A 90 -5.65 4.83 -11.79
N LEU A 91 -6.82 4.61 -11.18
CA LEU A 91 -8.05 4.28 -11.91
C LEU A 91 -8.53 5.43 -12.80
N VAL A 92 -8.40 6.67 -12.34
CA VAL A 92 -8.71 7.85 -13.16
C VAL A 92 -7.75 7.94 -14.34
N LEU A 93 -6.45 7.70 -14.13
CA LEU A 93 -5.46 7.70 -15.21
C LEU A 93 -5.74 6.57 -16.23
N ASP A 94 -6.08 5.38 -15.77
CA ASP A 94 -6.46 4.24 -16.61
C ASP A 94 -7.72 4.51 -17.44
N TRP A 95 -8.65 5.32 -16.93
CA TRP A 95 -9.84 5.71 -17.67
C TRP A 95 -9.58 6.79 -18.73
N VAL A 96 -8.60 7.67 -18.50
CA VAL A 96 -8.26 8.77 -19.40
C VAL A 96 -7.30 8.35 -20.53
N LEU A 97 -6.39 7.41 -20.25
CA LEU A 97 -5.33 6.94 -21.16
C LEU A 97 -5.77 5.73 -21.99
#